data_AF-A0A1J0LSY8-F1
#
_entry.id   AF-A0A1J0LSY8-F1
#
_cell.length_a   1.000
_cell.length_b   1.000
_cell.length_c   1.000
_cell.angle_alpha   90.00
_cell.angle_beta   90.00
_cell.angle_gamma   90.00
#
_symmetry.space_group_name_H-M   'P 1'
#
loop_
_entity.id
_entity.type
_entity.pdbx_description
1 polymer ?
#
loop_
_entity_poly.entity_id
_entity_poly.type
_entity_poly.pdbx_seq_one_letter_code
_entity_poly.pdbx_strand_id
1 'polypeptide(L)'
;MGTGWRVWAGSAAWLSAPWPAHFPLWFQVLGPLSLGGLPLRGRRRRALLVGLLEARAAGRIGLPPLDLEDLLYPGQEEARAFGALRELIFALRQQFGLDVIERRGTLYALGKRVVSDLETFLASPQPGFWRGPYLDGLGTDRLLWARVYRRALEAAGRVEPLEACRLLFWILQEEPYDQETLRLLLRNLEALGSMSALDEVYLQAKRRFQEVGLDLPPTPGEFLRRG
;
A
#
# COMPACT_ATOMS: atom_id res chain seq x y z
N MET A 1 -38.17 14.17 42.08
CA MET A 1 -37.83 14.11 40.64
C MET A 1 -36.41 14.65 40.49
N GLY A 2 -35.33 13.90 40.55
CA GLY A 2 -35.12 12.50 40.19
C GLY A 2 -33.98 12.47 39.17
N THR A 3 -32.74 12.42 39.69
CA THR A 3 -31.51 11.79 39.15
C THR A 3 -31.07 12.13 37.71
N GLY A 4 -29.80 12.40 37.37
CA GLY A 4 -28.54 12.11 38.04
C GLY A 4 -27.53 11.74 36.94
N TRP A 5 -26.54 12.59 36.70
CA TRP A 5 -25.44 12.33 35.78
C TRP A 5 -24.40 11.45 36.50
N ARG A 6 -24.28 10.17 36.13
CA ARG A 6 -23.07 9.33 36.35
C ARG A 6 -22.95 8.18 35.34
N VAL A 7 -21.80 8.18 34.67
CA VAL A 7 -20.87 7.07 34.41
C VAL A 7 -21.41 5.78 33.79
N TRP A 8 -20.95 5.46 32.58
CA TRP A 8 -20.37 4.13 32.28
C TRP A 8 -19.06 4.32 31.50
N ALA A 9 -17.95 4.40 32.23
CA ALA A 9 -16.70 3.80 31.77
C ALA A 9 -16.92 2.29 31.82
N GLY A 10 -16.88 1.63 30.66
CA GLY A 10 -17.26 0.23 30.52
C GLY A 10 -16.58 -0.44 29.33
N SER A 11 -15.36 -0.89 29.59
CA SER A 11 -14.78 -2.14 29.09
C SER A 11 -14.56 -2.35 27.59
N ALA A 12 -13.26 -2.36 27.26
CA ALA A 12 -12.63 -3.10 26.18
C ALA A 12 -13.10 -4.57 26.11
N ALA A 13 -14.22 -4.82 25.41
CA ALA A 13 -14.77 -6.16 25.20
C ALA A 13 -14.93 -6.54 23.71
N TRP A 14 -14.32 -5.80 22.79
CA TRP A 14 -14.40 -6.06 21.34
C TRP A 14 -13.27 -6.95 20.79
N LEU A 15 -12.41 -7.52 21.66
CA LEU A 15 -11.20 -8.24 21.23
C LEU A 15 -11.36 -9.76 21.01
N SER A 16 -12.56 -10.34 21.11
CA SER A 16 -12.70 -11.80 21.04
C SER A 16 -13.97 -12.34 20.39
N ALA A 17 -14.60 -11.59 19.47
CA ALA A 17 -15.70 -12.16 18.68
C ALA A 17 -15.14 -12.80 17.39
N PRO A 18 -15.41 -14.09 17.09
CA PRO A 18 -15.12 -14.64 15.77
C PRO A 18 -15.95 -13.85 14.75
N TRP A 19 -15.27 -13.27 13.75
CA TRP A 19 -15.90 -12.48 12.70
C TRP A 19 -17.06 -13.27 12.06
N PRO A 20 -18.25 -12.69 11.88
CA PRO A 20 -19.35 -13.37 11.19
C PRO A 20 -18.91 -13.74 9.77
N ALA A 21 -19.12 -15.01 9.40
CA ALA A 21 -18.61 -15.67 8.20
C ALA A 21 -19.13 -15.14 6.85
N HIS A 22 -19.68 -13.92 6.80
CA HIS A 22 -20.40 -13.38 5.64
C HIS A 22 -19.88 -12.02 5.13
N PHE A 23 -18.97 -11.35 5.83
CA PHE A 23 -18.38 -10.10 5.35
C PHE A 23 -17.03 -10.33 4.67
N PRO A 24 -16.74 -9.63 3.55
CA PRO A 24 -15.43 -9.69 2.93
C PRO A 24 -14.35 -9.18 3.90
N LEU A 25 -13.19 -9.83 3.88
CA LEU A 25 -12.02 -9.40 4.65
C LEU A 25 -11.33 -8.27 3.87
N TRP A 26 -11.44 -7.05 4.39
CA TRP A 26 -10.84 -5.89 3.73
C TRP A 26 -9.33 -5.82 4.01
N PHE A 27 -8.52 -5.84 2.96
CA PHE A 27 -7.06 -5.73 3.00
C PHE A 27 -6.63 -4.34 2.55
N GLN A 28 -6.19 -3.51 3.50
CA GLN A 28 -5.67 -2.17 3.23
C GLN A 28 -4.19 -2.26 2.94
N VAL A 29 -3.77 -1.81 1.75
CA VAL A 29 -2.38 -1.87 1.30
C VAL A 29 -1.84 -0.61 0.65
N LEU A 30 -2.70 0.37 0.35
CA LEU A 30 -2.28 1.70 -0.09
C LEU A 30 -2.07 2.58 1.15
N GLY A 31 -1.06 2.26 1.95
CA GLY A 31 -0.79 2.81 3.27
C GLY A 31 -0.51 1.73 4.32
N PRO A 32 -0.71 2.00 5.62
CA PRO A 32 -0.44 1.02 6.67
C PRO A 32 -1.20 -0.29 6.46
N LEU A 33 -0.47 -1.41 6.50
CA LEU A 33 -1.06 -2.72 6.19
C LEU A 33 -2.02 -3.18 7.29
N SER A 34 -3.26 -3.45 6.91
CA SER A 34 -4.29 -3.98 7.81
C SER A 34 -5.17 -5.00 7.10
N LEU A 35 -5.63 -6.02 7.82
CA LEU A 35 -6.57 -7.01 7.30
C LEU A 35 -7.76 -7.14 8.24
N GLY A 36 -8.97 -6.99 7.72
CA GLY A 36 -10.19 -6.99 8.53
C GLY A 36 -10.22 -5.87 9.58
N GLY A 37 -9.53 -4.75 9.32
CA GLY A 37 -9.37 -3.64 10.26
C GLY A 37 -8.30 -3.85 11.34
N LEU A 38 -7.63 -5.00 11.37
CA LEU A 38 -6.54 -5.28 12.30
C LEU A 38 -5.18 -5.00 11.65
N PRO A 39 -4.27 -4.28 12.33
CA PRO A 39 -2.94 -4.03 11.79
C PRO A 39 -2.13 -5.33 11.64
N LEU A 40 -1.49 -5.51 10.49
CA LEU A 40 -0.67 -6.68 10.21
C LEU A 40 0.72 -6.50 10.84
N ARG A 41 0.95 -7.15 11.97
CA ARG A 41 2.25 -7.14 12.65
C ARG A 41 3.18 -8.23 12.10
N GLY A 42 4.48 -7.93 12.07
CA GLY A 42 5.52 -8.87 11.64
C GLY A 42 5.82 -8.80 10.14
N ARG A 43 7.09 -8.67 9.78
CA ARG A 43 7.54 -8.49 8.38
C ARG A 43 7.11 -9.66 7.47
N ARG A 44 7.24 -10.91 7.94
CA ARG A 44 6.88 -12.10 7.13
C ARG A 44 5.38 -12.24 6.88
N ARG A 45 4.54 -11.92 7.86
CA ARG A 45 3.07 -11.92 7.69
C ARG A 45 2.65 -10.91 6.62
N ARG A 46 3.19 -9.69 6.72
CA ARG A 46 2.99 -8.63 5.73
C ARG A 46 3.46 -9.05 4.34
N ALA A 47 4.71 -9.51 4.22
CA ALA A 47 5.29 -9.93 2.94
C ALA A 47 4.53 -11.08 2.27
N LEU A 48 4.06 -12.07 3.04
CA LEU A 48 3.27 -13.19 2.49
C LEU A 48 1.96 -12.70 1.89
N LEU A 49 1.19 -11.89 2.64
CA LEU A 49 -0.09 -11.38 2.16
C LEU A 49 0.07 -10.40 1.00
N VAL A 50 1.09 -9.55 1.04
CA VAL A 50 1.45 -8.64 -0.06
C VAL A 50 1.83 -9.43 -1.31
N GLY A 51 2.71 -10.42 -1.22
CA GLY A 51 3.11 -11.22 -2.39
C GLY A 51 1.93 -11.97 -3.03
N LEU A 52 1.03 -12.53 -2.21
CA LEU A 52 -0.19 -13.17 -2.72
C LEU A 52 -1.16 -12.17 -3.36
N LEU A 53 -1.26 -10.95 -2.81
CA LEU A 53 -2.05 -9.87 -3.40
C LEU A 53 -1.45 -9.40 -4.72
N GLU A 54 -0.14 -9.17 -4.79
CA GLU A 54 0.55 -8.76 -6.02
C GLU A 54 0.35 -9.80 -7.11
N ALA A 55 0.49 -11.09 -6.78
CA ALA A 55 0.22 -12.17 -7.72
C ALA A 55 -1.21 -12.09 -8.28
N ARG A 56 -2.21 -11.95 -7.40
CA ARG A 56 -3.61 -11.86 -7.80
C ARG A 56 -3.89 -10.61 -8.64
N ALA A 57 -3.40 -9.44 -8.21
CA ALA A 57 -3.56 -8.18 -8.92
C ALA A 57 -2.87 -8.24 -10.29
N ALA A 58 -1.74 -8.93 -10.42
CA ALA A 58 -1.06 -9.18 -11.69
C ALA A 58 -1.79 -10.22 -12.59
N GLY A 59 -2.92 -10.77 -12.15
CA GLY A 59 -3.71 -11.76 -12.90
C GLY A 59 -3.24 -13.21 -12.73
N ARG A 60 -2.30 -13.48 -11.81
CA ARG A 60 -1.86 -14.84 -11.49
C ARG A 60 -2.84 -15.52 -10.53
N ILE A 61 -2.93 -16.85 -10.63
CA ILE A 61 -3.86 -17.66 -9.81
C ILE A 61 -3.37 -17.80 -8.36
N GLY A 62 -2.06 -17.71 -8.14
CA GLY A 62 -1.37 -17.85 -6.86
C GLY A 62 0.15 -17.93 -7.05
N LEU A 63 0.87 -18.25 -5.97
CA LEU A 63 2.32 -18.45 -5.96
C LEU A 63 2.65 -19.89 -5.55
N PRO A 64 3.67 -20.52 -6.15
CA PRO A 64 4.18 -21.81 -5.70
C PRO A 64 4.88 -21.65 -4.33
N PRO A 65 5.05 -22.75 -3.57
CA PRO A 65 5.73 -22.72 -2.27
C PRO A 65 7.16 -22.18 -2.38
N LEU A 66 7.91 -22.58 -3.42
CA LEU A 66 9.29 -22.15 -3.63
C LEU A 66 9.41 -20.62 -3.75
N ASP A 67 8.57 -19.97 -4.58
CA ASP A 67 8.56 -18.50 -4.70
C ASP A 67 8.24 -17.82 -3.35
N LEU A 68 7.37 -18.42 -2.54
CA LEU A 68 7.06 -17.89 -1.20
C LEU A 68 8.21 -18.12 -0.22
N GLU A 69 8.94 -19.21 -0.33
CA GLU A 69 10.13 -19.48 0.48
C GLU A 69 11.25 -18.51 0.15
N ASP A 70 11.53 -18.29 -1.13
CA ASP A 70 12.52 -17.30 -1.61
C ASP A 70 12.17 -15.88 -1.15
N LEU A 71 10.89 -15.53 -1.18
CA LEU A 71 10.39 -14.22 -0.72
C LEU A 71 10.53 -14.04 0.81
N LEU A 72 10.25 -15.07 1.60
CA LEU A 72 10.05 -14.94 3.05
C LEU A 72 11.24 -15.40 3.89
N TYR A 73 12.07 -16.29 3.36
CA TYR A 73 13.17 -16.98 4.04
C TYR A 73 14.41 -17.07 3.13
N PRO A 74 14.90 -15.96 2.57
CA PRO A 74 16.03 -15.99 1.65
C PRO A 74 17.26 -16.60 2.31
N GLY A 75 17.89 -17.57 1.64
CA GLY A 75 19.10 -18.25 2.10
C GLY A 75 18.88 -19.31 3.20
N GLN A 76 17.63 -19.65 3.53
CA GLN A 76 17.33 -20.75 4.45
C GLN A 76 17.27 -22.10 3.72
N GLU A 77 17.61 -23.19 4.43
CA GLU A 77 17.44 -24.56 3.93
C GLU A 77 15.96 -24.85 3.59
N GLU A 78 15.69 -25.40 2.40
CA GLU A 78 14.35 -25.63 1.83
C GLU A 78 13.41 -26.35 2.81
N ALA A 79 13.85 -27.46 3.42
CA ALA A 79 13.02 -28.21 4.37
C ALA A 79 12.58 -27.36 5.58
N ARG A 80 13.45 -26.46 6.07
CA ARG A 80 13.13 -25.56 7.18
C ARG A 80 12.28 -24.37 6.71
N ALA A 81 12.53 -23.85 5.52
CA ALA A 81 11.76 -22.76 4.93
C ALA A 81 10.30 -23.20 4.69
N PHE A 82 10.10 -24.36 4.09
CA PHE A 82 8.77 -24.94 3.88
C PHE A 82 8.03 -25.20 5.19
N GLY A 83 8.72 -25.74 6.22
CA GLY A 83 8.15 -25.90 7.56
C GLY A 83 7.66 -24.58 8.15
N ALA A 84 8.50 -23.54 8.12
CA ALA A 84 8.18 -22.21 8.63
C ALA A 84 7.05 -21.53 7.83
N LEU A 85 7.00 -21.73 6.50
CA LEU A 85 5.91 -21.25 5.64
C LEU A 85 4.57 -21.86 6.07
N ARG A 86 4.53 -23.17 6.30
CA ARG A 86 3.30 -23.87 6.75
C ARG A 86 2.81 -23.33 8.09
N GLU A 87 3.70 -23.12 9.04
CA GLU A 87 3.36 -22.53 10.35
C GLU A 87 2.82 -21.11 10.21
N LEU A 88 3.43 -20.28 9.36
CA LEU A 88 2.99 -18.92 9.09
C LEU A 88 1.58 -18.88 8.49
N ILE A 89 1.30 -19.73 7.50
CA ILE A 89 -0.02 -19.84 6.87
C ILE A 89 -1.05 -20.33 7.88
N PHE A 90 -0.70 -21.35 8.69
CA PHE A 90 -1.58 -21.85 9.74
C PHE A 90 -1.93 -20.75 10.74
N ALA A 91 -0.96 -19.97 11.21
CA ALA A 91 -1.19 -18.86 12.13
C ALA A 91 -2.11 -17.77 11.55
N LEU A 92 -1.93 -17.40 10.27
CA LEU A 92 -2.80 -16.45 9.59
C LEU A 92 -4.24 -16.97 9.46
N ARG A 93 -4.40 -18.25 9.12
CA ARG A 93 -5.71 -18.89 9.04
C ARG A 93 -6.42 -18.99 10.39
N GLN A 94 -5.68 -19.23 11.47
CA GLN A 94 -6.23 -19.19 12.83
C GLN A 94 -6.72 -17.78 13.19
N GLN A 95 -5.99 -16.74 12.78
CA GLN A 95 -6.31 -15.36 13.12
C GLN A 95 -7.45 -14.76 12.27
N PHE A 96 -7.44 -15.01 10.96
CA PHE A 96 -8.34 -14.33 10.00
C PHE A 96 -9.35 -15.29 9.34
N GLY A 97 -9.36 -16.56 9.73
CA GLY A 97 -10.18 -17.60 9.14
C GLY A 97 -9.47 -18.39 8.04
N LEU A 98 -9.93 -19.63 7.82
CA LEU A 98 -9.31 -20.59 6.90
C LEU A 98 -9.23 -20.06 5.46
N ASP A 99 -10.20 -19.24 5.07
CA ASP A 99 -10.36 -18.73 3.71
C ASP A 99 -9.42 -17.55 3.38
N VAL A 100 -8.64 -17.02 4.33
CA VAL A 100 -7.73 -15.89 4.06
C VAL A 100 -6.66 -16.25 3.02
N ILE A 101 -6.17 -17.49 3.07
CA ILE A 101 -5.22 -18.05 2.12
C ILE A 101 -5.78 -19.40 1.68
N GLU A 102 -5.99 -19.55 0.38
CA GLU A 102 -6.48 -20.76 -0.25
C GLU A 102 -5.31 -21.58 -0.81
N ARG A 103 -5.50 -22.90 -0.89
CA ARG A 103 -4.63 -23.75 -1.70
C ARG A 103 -5.34 -24.05 -3.01
N ARG A 104 -4.68 -23.78 -4.14
CA ARG A 104 -5.19 -24.02 -5.49
C ARG A 104 -4.23 -24.95 -6.22
N GLY A 105 -4.48 -26.25 -6.08
CA GLY A 105 -3.54 -27.29 -6.52
C GLY A 105 -2.22 -27.19 -5.75
N THR A 106 -1.12 -26.93 -6.48
CA THR A 106 0.22 -26.74 -5.90
C THR A 106 0.47 -25.31 -5.44
N LEU A 107 -0.41 -24.36 -5.74
CA LEU A 107 -0.21 -22.93 -5.45
C LEU A 107 -0.91 -22.51 -4.15
N TYR A 108 -0.37 -21.48 -3.51
CA TYR A 108 -1.05 -20.70 -2.49
C TYR A 108 -1.61 -19.41 -3.11
N ALA A 109 -2.84 -19.06 -2.76
CA ALA A 109 -3.53 -17.90 -3.31
C ALA A 109 -4.17 -17.09 -2.19
N LEU A 110 -4.29 -15.77 -2.39
CA LEU A 110 -5.11 -14.95 -1.52
C LEU A 110 -6.58 -15.35 -1.68
N GLY A 111 -7.27 -15.51 -0.56
CA GLY A 111 -8.67 -15.94 -0.52
C GLY A 111 -9.61 -15.09 -1.36
N LYS A 112 -10.61 -15.71 -1.99
CA LYS A 112 -11.60 -14.96 -2.80
C LYS A 112 -12.39 -13.93 -2.00
N ARG A 113 -12.55 -14.16 -0.69
CA ARG A 113 -13.25 -13.26 0.24
C ARG A 113 -12.41 -12.07 0.69
N VAL A 114 -11.10 -12.08 0.42
CA VAL A 114 -10.22 -10.96 0.73
C VAL A 114 -10.34 -9.93 -0.39
N VAL A 115 -10.80 -8.73 -0.07
CA VAL A 115 -10.94 -7.60 -1.00
C VAL A 115 -9.87 -6.57 -0.68
N SER A 116 -9.18 -6.04 -1.68
CA SER A 116 -8.12 -5.05 -1.47
C SER A 116 -8.48 -3.66 -1.99
N ASP A 117 -8.06 -2.64 -1.26
CA ASP A 117 -8.09 -1.25 -1.74
C ASP A 117 -7.21 -1.03 -2.98
N LEU A 118 -6.12 -1.77 -3.16
CA LEU A 118 -5.30 -1.75 -4.38
C LEU A 118 -6.08 -2.22 -5.61
N GLU A 119 -6.75 -3.36 -5.51
CA GLU A 119 -7.54 -3.90 -6.63
C GLU A 119 -8.75 -3.01 -6.92
N THR A 120 -9.38 -2.48 -5.87
CA THR A 120 -10.48 -1.51 -6.00
C THR A 120 -9.99 -0.23 -6.70
N PHE A 121 -8.83 0.29 -6.31
CA PHE A 121 -8.19 1.44 -6.92
C PHE A 121 -7.81 1.19 -8.39
N LEU A 122 -7.27 0.01 -8.72
CA LEU A 122 -6.95 -0.35 -10.11
C LEU A 122 -8.18 -0.43 -11.01
N ALA A 123 -9.33 -0.85 -10.46
CA ALA A 123 -10.59 -0.93 -11.17
C ALA A 123 -11.27 0.45 -11.31
N SER A 124 -11.28 1.23 -10.22
CA SER A 124 -11.87 2.57 -10.15
C SER A 124 -10.94 3.49 -9.34
N PRO A 125 -10.05 4.24 -10.02
CA PRO A 125 -9.04 5.05 -9.35
C PRO A 125 -9.65 6.20 -8.55
N GLN A 126 -9.74 6.03 -7.23
CA GLN A 126 -10.12 7.07 -6.29
C GLN A 126 -8.90 7.43 -5.42
N PRO A 127 -8.41 8.68 -5.44
CA PRO A 127 -7.26 9.09 -4.63
C PRO A 127 -7.40 8.81 -3.14
N GLY A 128 -8.62 8.85 -2.60
CA GLY A 128 -8.93 8.57 -1.19
C GLY A 128 -8.55 7.16 -0.70
N PHE A 129 -8.28 6.20 -1.59
CA PHE A 129 -7.75 4.89 -1.18
C PHE A 129 -6.30 4.97 -0.67
N TRP A 130 -5.51 5.89 -1.20
CA TRP A 130 -4.14 6.11 -0.75
C TRP A 130 -4.13 6.78 0.61
N ARG A 131 -3.50 6.16 1.59
CA ARG A 131 -3.35 6.64 2.97
C ARG A 131 -1.89 6.66 3.43
N GLY A 132 -0.97 6.27 2.54
CA GLY A 132 0.44 6.13 2.83
C GLY A 132 1.17 5.41 1.70
N PRO A 133 2.35 4.83 1.98
CA PRO A 133 3.20 4.19 0.98
C PRO A 133 2.56 2.97 0.32
N TYR A 134 2.96 2.69 -0.91
CA TYR A 134 2.49 1.55 -1.69
C TYR A 134 2.99 0.24 -1.07
N LEU A 135 2.05 -0.64 -0.69
CA LEU A 135 2.34 -1.94 -0.08
C LEU A 135 3.26 -1.85 1.15
N ASP A 136 3.31 -0.70 1.82
CA ASP A 136 4.23 -0.43 2.93
C ASP A 136 5.70 -0.73 2.58
N GLY A 137 6.09 -0.43 1.33
CA GLY A 137 7.44 -0.65 0.81
C GLY A 137 7.80 -2.12 0.54
N LEU A 138 6.82 -3.03 0.56
CA LEU A 138 7.03 -4.46 0.32
C LEU A 138 6.72 -4.90 -1.12
N GLY A 139 6.31 -3.97 -1.99
CA GLY A 139 6.01 -4.27 -3.39
C GLY A 139 7.23 -4.74 -4.16
N THR A 140 7.04 -5.76 -5.00
CA THR A 140 8.13 -6.38 -5.79
C THR A 140 7.81 -6.44 -7.29
N ASP A 141 6.53 -6.39 -7.67
CA ASP A 141 6.10 -6.55 -9.05
C ASP A 141 6.15 -5.21 -9.81
N ARG A 142 7.22 -5.01 -10.56
CA ARG A 142 7.46 -3.76 -11.33
C ARG A 142 6.39 -3.48 -12.38
N LEU A 143 5.82 -4.51 -13.00
CA LEU A 143 4.78 -4.33 -14.02
C LEU A 143 3.45 -3.94 -13.38
N LEU A 144 3.11 -4.54 -12.24
CA LEU A 144 1.98 -4.11 -11.43
C LEU A 144 2.16 -2.67 -10.98
N TRP A 145 3.33 -2.32 -10.44
CA TRP A 145 3.64 -0.95 -10.03
C TRP A 145 3.46 0.05 -11.18
N ALA A 146 4.03 -0.21 -12.37
CA ALA A 146 3.87 0.69 -13.52
C ALA A 146 2.39 0.93 -13.89
N ARG A 147 1.54 -0.08 -13.72
CA ARG A 147 0.08 0.05 -13.91
C ARG A 147 -0.57 0.88 -12.81
N VAL A 148 -0.21 0.64 -11.54
CA VAL A 148 -0.69 1.41 -10.38
C VAL A 148 -0.30 2.88 -10.50
N TYR A 149 0.97 3.15 -10.80
CA TYR A 149 1.53 4.48 -11.03
C TYR A 149 0.75 5.24 -12.11
N ARG A 150 0.52 4.61 -13.28
CA ARG A 150 -0.29 5.23 -14.35
C ARG A 150 -1.70 5.59 -13.87
N ARG A 151 -2.37 4.67 -13.16
CA ARG A 151 -3.70 4.93 -12.59
C ARG A 151 -3.69 6.06 -11.56
N ALA A 152 -2.61 6.19 -10.78
CA ALA A 152 -2.46 7.28 -9.82
C ALA A 152 -2.30 8.64 -10.50
N LEU A 153 -1.49 8.73 -11.56
CA LEU A 153 -1.40 9.97 -12.34
C LEU A 153 -2.73 10.34 -13.00
N GLU A 154 -3.43 9.36 -13.60
CA GLU A 154 -4.78 9.55 -14.14
C GLU A 154 -5.76 10.08 -13.09
N ALA A 155 -5.70 9.54 -11.86
CA ALA A 155 -6.57 9.95 -10.76
C ALA A 155 -6.23 11.36 -10.25
N ALA A 156 -4.94 11.68 -10.12
CA ALA A 156 -4.48 13.00 -9.71
C ALA A 156 -4.94 14.10 -10.67
N GLY A 157 -4.98 13.82 -11.98
CA GLY A 157 -5.47 14.77 -12.99
C GLY A 157 -6.99 15.00 -13.02
N ARG A 158 -7.77 14.31 -12.18
CA ARG A 158 -9.25 14.36 -12.19
C ARG A 158 -9.86 14.88 -10.88
N VAL A 159 -9.04 15.26 -9.93
CA VAL A 159 -9.47 15.74 -8.60
C VAL A 159 -9.00 17.17 -8.37
N GLU A 160 -9.51 17.77 -7.30
CA GLU A 160 -9.07 19.10 -6.86
C GLU A 160 -7.58 19.12 -6.47
N PRO A 161 -6.91 20.29 -6.58
CA PRO A 161 -5.46 20.38 -6.39
C PRO A 161 -4.94 19.86 -5.05
N LEU A 162 -5.70 20.01 -3.96
CA LEU A 162 -5.30 19.51 -2.64
C LEU A 162 -5.21 17.98 -2.60
N GLU A 163 -6.21 17.30 -3.13
CA GLU A 163 -6.25 15.84 -3.19
C GLU A 163 -5.24 15.29 -4.19
N ALA A 164 -5.01 16.00 -5.30
CA ALA A 164 -3.94 15.70 -6.24
C ALA A 164 -2.55 15.79 -5.57
N CYS A 165 -2.27 16.88 -4.84
CA CYS A 165 -1.02 17.03 -4.07
C CYS A 165 -0.81 15.88 -3.09
N ARG A 166 -1.87 15.51 -2.34
CA ARG A 166 -1.82 14.43 -1.35
C ARG A 166 -1.45 13.09 -1.98
N LEU A 167 -2.05 12.74 -3.13
CA LEU A 167 -1.73 11.52 -3.86
C LEU A 167 -0.32 11.58 -4.45
N LEU A 168 0.01 12.66 -5.17
CA LEU A 168 1.31 12.83 -5.84
C LEU A 168 2.47 12.84 -4.86
N PHE A 169 2.29 13.30 -3.63
CA PHE A 169 3.29 13.20 -2.57
C PHE A 169 3.68 11.74 -2.31
N TRP A 170 2.72 10.82 -2.20
CA TRP A 170 3.00 9.40 -2.00
C TRP A 170 3.66 8.78 -3.22
N ILE A 171 3.18 9.10 -4.42
CA ILE A 171 3.79 8.62 -5.66
C ILE A 171 5.25 9.07 -5.79
N LEU A 172 5.56 10.32 -5.41
CA LEU A 172 6.93 10.84 -5.41
C LEU A 172 7.81 10.18 -4.34
N GLN A 173 7.26 9.63 -3.26
CA GLN A 173 8.07 8.82 -2.33
C GLN A 173 8.46 7.47 -2.94
N GLU A 174 7.58 6.86 -3.73
CA GLU A 174 7.87 5.60 -4.43
C GLU A 174 8.81 5.82 -5.62
N GLU A 175 8.66 6.94 -6.34
CA GLU A 175 9.48 7.31 -7.50
C GLU A 175 10.19 8.66 -7.27
N PRO A 176 11.20 8.71 -6.37
CA PRO A 176 11.80 9.96 -5.89
C PRO A 176 12.53 10.77 -6.98
N TYR A 177 12.85 10.13 -8.10
CA TYR A 177 13.57 10.73 -9.22
C TYR A 177 12.67 10.97 -10.44
N ASP A 178 11.36 10.75 -10.32
CA ASP A 178 10.43 11.02 -11.41
C ASP A 178 10.10 12.51 -11.51
N GLN A 179 10.63 13.14 -12.55
CA GLN A 179 10.42 14.57 -12.79
C GLN A 179 8.98 14.90 -13.14
N GLU A 180 8.22 13.97 -13.72
CA GLU A 180 6.84 14.25 -14.11
C GLU A 180 5.91 14.33 -12.90
N THR A 181 6.00 13.37 -11.97
CA THR A 181 5.28 13.44 -10.69
C THR A 181 5.66 14.70 -9.92
N LEU A 182 6.94 15.05 -9.87
CA LEU A 182 7.40 16.30 -9.24
C LEU A 182 6.76 17.52 -9.90
N ARG A 183 6.73 17.59 -11.23
CA ARG A 183 6.13 18.71 -11.98
C ARG A 183 4.63 18.83 -11.70
N LEU A 184 3.91 17.71 -11.72
CA LEU A 184 2.48 17.69 -11.41
C LEU A 184 2.22 18.15 -9.97
N LEU A 185 3.04 17.71 -9.01
CA LEU A 185 2.91 18.12 -7.61
C LEU A 185 3.12 19.64 -7.46
N LEU A 186 4.18 20.18 -8.05
CA LEU A 186 4.49 21.61 -7.97
C LEU A 186 3.42 22.47 -8.67
N ARG A 187 2.86 22.04 -9.80
CA ARG A 187 1.74 22.73 -10.48
C ARG A 187 0.49 22.79 -9.60
N ASN A 188 0.18 21.71 -8.89
CA ASN A 188 -0.96 21.71 -7.97
C ASN A 188 -0.70 22.57 -6.73
N LEU A 189 0.53 22.62 -6.21
CA LEU A 189 0.91 23.55 -5.13
C LEU A 189 0.83 25.02 -5.56
N GLU A 190 1.23 25.32 -6.81
CA GLU A 190 1.07 26.65 -7.42
C GLU A 190 -0.41 27.02 -7.53
N ALA A 191 -1.27 26.10 -7.98
CA ALA A 191 -2.72 26.30 -8.06
C ALA A 191 -3.38 26.52 -6.69
N LEU A 192 -2.82 25.96 -5.61
CA LEU A 192 -3.25 26.20 -4.23
C LEU A 192 -2.72 27.53 -3.66
N GLY A 193 -1.80 28.21 -4.35
CA GLY A 193 -1.13 29.41 -3.86
C GLY A 193 -0.13 29.15 -2.72
N SER A 194 0.30 27.90 -2.53
CA SER A 194 1.18 27.52 -1.42
C SER A 194 2.66 27.59 -1.82
N MET A 195 3.17 28.80 -1.98
CA MET A 195 4.56 29.04 -2.43
C MET A 195 5.61 28.45 -1.48
N SER A 196 5.38 28.50 -0.16
CA SER A 196 6.29 27.93 0.82
C SER A 196 6.41 26.41 0.68
N ALA A 197 5.29 25.70 0.52
CA ALA A 197 5.29 24.26 0.32
C ALA A 197 5.93 23.88 -1.02
N LEU A 198 5.68 24.68 -2.06
CA LEU A 198 6.29 24.51 -3.38
C LEU A 198 7.83 24.58 -3.29
N ASP A 199 8.37 25.62 -2.63
CA ASP A 199 9.80 25.80 -2.45
C ASP A 199 10.42 24.69 -1.61
N GLU A 200 9.77 24.28 -0.51
CA GLU A 200 10.21 23.19 0.35
C GLU A 200 10.31 21.85 -0.41
N VAL A 201 9.25 21.48 -1.12
CA VAL A 201 9.19 20.25 -1.92
C VAL A 201 10.26 20.27 -3.01
N TYR A 202 10.42 21.40 -3.72
CA TYR A 202 11.42 21.51 -4.77
C TYR A 202 12.85 21.41 -4.23
N LEU A 203 13.14 22.05 -3.10
CA LEU A 203 14.45 22.00 -2.47
C LEU A 203 14.77 20.58 -1.95
N GLN A 204 13.77 19.88 -1.41
CA GLN A 204 13.93 18.48 -1.01
C GLN A 204 14.20 17.59 -2.23
N ALA A 205 13.45 17.75 -3.32
CA ALA A 205 13.68 17.00 -4.55
C ALA A 205 15.07 17.28 -5.13
N LYS A 206 15.49 18.55 -5.19
CA LYS A 206 16.82 18.95 -5.67
C LYS A 206 17.95 18.25 -4.89
N ARG A 207 17.85 18.20 -3.56
CA ARG A 207 18.81 17.47 -2.72
C ARG A 207 18.84 15.98 -3.05
N ARG A 208 17.68 15.32 -3.21
CA ARG A 208 17.61 13.91 -3.60
C ARG A 208 18.25 13.66 -4.97
N PHE A 209 17.94 14.46 -5.98
CA PHE A 209 18.52 14.31 -7.32
C PHE A 209 20.06 14.40 -7.29
N GLN A 210 20.60 15.28 -6.45
CA GLN A 210 22.06 15.42 -6.27
C GLN A 210 22.71 14.17 -5.67
N GLU A 211 21.99 13.39 -4.84
CA GLU A 211 22.50 12.12 -4.29
C GLU A 211 22.85 11.09 -5.39
N VAL A 212 22.19 11.18 -6.55
CA VAL A 212 22.42 10.33 -7.72
C VAL A 212 23.17 11.06 -8.85
N GLY A 213 23.74 12.23 -8.57
CA GLY A 213 24.52 13.01 -9.54
C GLY A 213 23.67 13.68 -10.63
N LEU A 214 22.37 13.87 -10.39
CA LEU A 214 21.47 14.61 -11.28
C LEU A 214 21.22 16.01 -10.73
N ASP A 215 21.17 17.00 -11.61
CA ASP A 215 20.86 18.38 -11.22
C ASP A 215 19.48 18.81 -11.73
N LEU A 216 18.64 19.27 -10.80
CA LEU A 216 17.45 20.03 -11.14
C LEU A 216 17.83 21.50 -11.41
N PRO A 217 17.00 22.23 -12.18
CA PRO A 217 17.19 23.66 -12.38
C PRO A 217 17.39 24.47 -11.07
N PRO A 218 17.91 25.70 -11.16
CA PRO A 218 18.10 26.55 -10.00
C PRO A 218 16.80 26.86 -9.24
N THR A 219 15.70 27.09 -9.96
CA THR A 219 14.42 27.53 -9.38
C THR A 219 13.25 26.64 -9.82
N PRO A 220 12.19 26.53 -8.99
CA PRO A 220 10.98 25.79 -9.37
C PRO A 220 10.35 26.33 -10.66
N GLY A 221 10.32 27.65 -10.83
CA GLY A 221 9.75 28.29 -12.03
C GLY A 221 10.53 27.99 -13.32
N GLU A 222 11.84 27.75 -13.26
CA GLU A 222 12.59 27.23 -14.41
C GLU A 222 12.27 25.77 -14.70
N PHE A 223 12.13 24.94 -13.66
CA PHE A 223 11.78 23.54 -13.81
C PHE A 223 10.38 23.34 -14.42
N LEU A 224 9.40 24.14 -13.99
CA LEU A 224 8.02 24.09 -14.49
C LEU A 224 7.88 24.55 -15.95
N ARG A 225 8.77 25.43 -16.43
CA ARG A 225 8.79 25.93 -17.82
C ARG A 225 9.42 24.98 -18.84
N ARG A 226 10.24 24.02 -18.39
CA ARG A 226 11.04 23.12 -19.25
C ARG A 226 10.33 21.81 -19.62
N GLY A 227 9.06 21.63 -19.25
CA GLY A 227 8.29 20.41 -19.53
C GLY A 227 6.89 20.67 -20.02
#